data_AF-A0A933ZY33-F1
#
_entry.id   AF-A0A933ZY33-F1
#
_cell.length_a   1.000
_cell.length_b   1.000
_cell.length_c   1.000
_cell.angle_alpha   90.00
_cell.angle_beta   90.00
_cell.angle_gamma   90.00
#
_symmetry.space_group_name_H-M   'P 1'
#
loop_
_entity.id
_entity.type
_entity.pdbx_description
1 polymer ?
#
loop_
_entity_poly.entity_id
_entity_poly.type
_entity_poly.pdbx_seq_one_letter_code
_entity_poly.pdbx_strand_id
1 'polypeptide(L)'
;MGFKDWVRRLLGRPSPPEDPLAVFDRRLATMASRGSDLRRAAATLLAARAEVDRALEAARAQVQAASARLQSEQGRPEIAEVLAHDRTLASDREQALEAQRSTIAADAEGLTEVIKRLESEAELLRRERTAAAAQLAAGRALSASAVIAEDPREVLALERAREDVERAHALAQICREDLARRGR
;
A
#
# COMPACT_ATOMS: atom_id res chain seq x y z
N MET A 1 15.24 -17.36 -45.67
CA MET A 1 15.09 -16.91 -44.27
C MET A 1 16.37 -16.18 -43.89
N GLY A 2 16.30 -14.87 -43.65
CA GLY A 2 17.51 -14.03 -43.51
C GLY A 2 18.01 -13.94 -42.07
N PHE A 3 19.32 -13.74 -41.89
CA PHE A 3 19.97 -13.49 -40.59
C PHE A 3 19.28 -12.38 -39.78
N LYS A 4 18.72 -11.36 -40.44
CA LYS A 4 17.92 -10.29 -39.82
C LYS A 4 16.62 -10.80 -39.17
N ASP A 5 15.97 -11.81 -39.73
CA ASP A 5 14.74 -12.40 -39.17
C ASP A 5 15.05 -13.30 -37.96
N TRP A 6 16.23 -13.94 -37.95
CA TRP A 6 16.73 -14.72 -36.82
C TRP A 6 17.11 -13.82 -35.64
N VAL A 7 17.82 -12.72 -35.88
CA VAL A 7 18.17 -11.71 -34.86
C VAL A 7 16.92 -11.06 -34.25
N ARG A 8 15.91 -10.73 -35.07
CA ARG A 8 14.65 -10.13 -34.59
C ARG A 8 13.82 -11.09 -33.73
N ARG A 9 13.97 -12.40 -33.94
CA ARG A 9 13.34 -13.47 -33.15
C ARG A 9 14.11 -13.78 -31.86
N LEU A 10 15.43 -13.64 -31.86
CA LEU A 10 16.29 -13.82 -30.68
C LEU A 10 16.17 -12.64 -29.70
N LEU A 11 16.12 -11.42 -30.23
CA LEU A 11 15.94 -10.19 -29.45
C LEU A 11 14.46 -9.91 -29.17
N GLY A 12 13.69 -10.95 -28.79
CA GLY A 12 12.25 -10.87 -28.54
C GLY A 12 11.89 -9.52 -27.93
N ARG A 13 10.97 -8.80 -28.59
CA ARG A 13 10.65 -7.40 -28.27
C ARG A 13 10.59 -7.24 -26.75
N PRO A 14 11.48 -6.44 -26.12
CA PRO A 14 11.42 -6.24 -24.69
C PRO A 14 10.01 -5.75 -24.38
N SER A 15 9.32 -6.45 -23.47
CA SER A 15 8.03 -5.98 -22.98
C SER A 15 8.21 -4.51 -22.57
N PRO A 16 7.31 -3.61 -23.00
CA PRO A 16 7.45 -2.20 -22.67
C PRO A 16 7.60 -2.07 -21.15
N PRO A 17 8.56 -1.24 -20.68
CA PRO A 17 8.76 -1.06 -19.25
C PRO A 17 7.43 -0.65 -18.63
N GLU A 18 7.02 -1.38 -17.61
CA GLU A 18 5.74 -1.15 -16.93
C GLU A 18 5.72 0.29 -16.39
N ASP A 19 4.61 1.02 -16.65
CA ASP A 19 4.48 2.40 -16.21
C ASP A 19 4.61 2.46 -14.68
N PRO A 20 5.64 3.11 -14.12
CA PRO A 20 5.87 3.17 -12.69
C PRO A 20 4.68 3.77 -11.94
N LEU A 21 3.97 4.73 -12.54
CA LEU A 21 2.79 5.35 -11.93
C LEU A 21 1.62 4.36 -11.84
N ALA A 22 1.45 3.50 -12.84
CA ALA A 22 0.44 2.46 -12.83
C ALA A 22 0.69 1.40 -11.73
N VAL A 23 1.95 1.17 -11.33
CA VAL A 23 2.29 0.32 -10.18
C VAL A 23 1.80 0.96 -8.87
N PHE A 24 2.08 2.25 -8.67
CA PHE A 24 1.57 2.99 -7.50
C PHE A 24 0.05 2.99 -7.45
N ASP A 25 -0.61 3.29 -8.58
CA ASP A 25 -2.07 3.39 -8.65
C ASP A 25 -2.75 2.04 -8.35
N ARG A 26 -2.20 0.92 -8.83
CA ARG A 26 -2.70 -0.43 -8.48
C ARG A 26 -2.51 -0.76 -7.00
N ARG A 27 -1.38 -0.38 -6.41
CA ARG A 27 -1.14 -0.60 -4.98
C ARG A 27 -2.08 0.25 -4.13
N LEU A 28 -2.30 1.51 -4.48
CA LEU A 28 -3.28 2.39 -3.85
C LEU A 28 -4.70 1.83 -3.94
N ALA A 29 -5.10 1.30 -5.11
CA ALA A 29 -6.40 0.65 -5.29
C ALA A 29 -6.56 -0.59 -4.40
N THR A 30 -5.51 -1.41 -4.31
CA THR A 30 -5.49 -2.59 -3.42
C THR A 30 -5.65 -2.19 -1.96
N MET A 31 -4.94 -1.15 -1.51
CA MET A 31 -5.08 -0.62 -0.15
C MET A 31 -6.47 -0.06 0.09
N ALA A 32 -7.06 0.67 -0.86
CA ALA A 32 -8.41 1.18 -0.74
C ALA A 32 -9.45 0.05 -0.58
N SER A 33 -9.32 -1.03 -1.34
CA SER A 33 -10.17 -2.23 -1.21
C SER A 33 -10.04 -2.84 0.19
N ARG A 34 -8.82 -3.10 0.65
CA ARG A 34 -8.57 -3.63 2.00
C ARG A 34 -9.14 -2.73 3.09
N GLY A 35 -8.99 -1.42 2.96
CA GLY A 35 -9.56 -0.45 3.90
C GLY A 35 -11.08 -0.49 3.94
N SER A 36 -11.73 -0.67 2.79
CA SER A 36 -13.17 -0.88 2.71
C SER A 36 -13.62 -2.17 3.42
N ASP A 37 -12.89 -3.28 3.21
CA ASP A 37 -13.19 -4.56 3.85
C ASP A 37 -13.03 -4.49 5.37
N LEU A 38 -11.96 -3.83 5.85
CA LEU A 38 -11.72 -3.62 7.28
C LEU A 38 -12.81 -2.73 7.91
N ARG A 39 -13.23 -1.65 7.24
CA ARG A 39 -14.35 -0.82 7.72
C ARG A 39 -15.66 -1.60 7.80
N ARG A 40 -15.92 -2.49 6.83
CA ARG A 40 -17.08 -3.38 6.87
C ARG A 40 -17.01 -4.34 8.04
N ALA A 41 -15.85 -4.97 8.27
CA ALA A 41 -15.63 -5.85 9.41
C ALA A 41 -15.84 -5.11 10.75
N ALA A 42 -15.31 -3.89 10.88
CA ALA A 42 -15.51 -3.05 12.06
C ALA A 42 -16.99 -2.71 12.29
N ALA A 43 -17.74 -2.38 11.24
CA ALA A 43 -19.18 -2.14 11.33
C ALA A 43 -19.94 -3.40 11.80
N THR A 44 -19.56 -4.58 11.31
CA THR A 44 -20.11 -5.86 11.77
C THR A 44 -19.83 -6.11 13.25
N LEU A 45 -18.60 -5.83 13.73
CA LEU A 45 -18.26 -5.97 15.15
C LEU A 45 -19.07 -5.00 16.03
N LEU A 46 -19.30 -3.76 15.58
CA LEU A 46 -20.14 -2.81 16.30
C LEU A 46 -21.60 -3.29 16.40
N ALA A 47 -22.14 -3.86 15.33
CA ALA A 47 -23.47 -4.47 15.34
C ALA A 47 -23.52 -5.68 16.29
N ALA A 48 -22.51 -6.56 16.25
CA ALA A 48 -22.41 -7.70 17.15
C ALA A 48 -22.30 -7.26 18.62
N ARG A 49 -21.54 -6.21 18.91
CA ARG A 49 -21.45 -5.61 20.24
C ARG A 49 -22.81 -5.13 20.74
N ALA A 50 -23.57 -4.42 19.91
CA ALA A 50 -24.90 -3.93 20.27
C ALA A 50 -25.92 -5.06 20.52
N GLU A 51 -25.76 -6.21 19.85
CA GLU A 51 -26.54 -7.42 20.15
C GLU A 51 -26.13 -8.03 21.48
N VAL A 52 -24.83 -8.17 21.74
CA VAL A 52 -24.32 -8.70 23.01
C VAL A 52 -24.71 -7.81 24.20
N ASP A 53 -24.62 -6.49 24.06
CA ASP A 53 -25.03 -5.54 25.10
C ASP A 53 -26.52 -5.71 25.46
N ARG A 54 -27.40 -5.85 24.45
CA ARG A 54 -28.83 -6.14 24.68
C ARG A 54 -29.06 -7.50 25.33
N ALA A 55 -28.34 -8.53 24.91
CA ALA A 55 -28.43 -9.86 25.52
C ALA A 55 -27.94 -9.87 26.97
N LEU A 56 -26.91 -9.07 27.28
CA LEU A 56 -26.35 -8.92 28.62
C LEU A 56 -27.34 -8.22 29.56
N GLU A 57 -28.01 -7.15 29.09
CA GLU A 57 -29.10 -6.50 29.83
C GLU A 57 -30.24 -7.48 30.15
N ALA A 58 -30.64 -8.28 29.16
CA ALA A 58 -31.66 -9.31 29.35
C ALA A 58 -31.24 -10.39 30.36
N ALA A 59 -29.99 -10.88 30.28
CA ALA A 59 -29.44 -11.87 31.21
C ALA A 59 -29.39 -11.31 32.64
N ARG A 60 -28.94 -10.07 32.81
CA ARG A 60 -28.94 -9.37 34.11
C ARG A 60 -30.35 -9.25 34.69
N ALA A 61 -31.31 -8.87 33.87
CA ALA A 61 -32.71 -8.79 34.29
C ALA A 61 -33.25 -10.16 34.74
N GLN A 62 -32.87 -11.25 34.05
CA GLN A 62 -33.23 -12.62 34.44
C GLN A 62 -32.61 -13.03 35.78
N VAL A 63 -31.33 -12.75 36.01
CA VAL A 63 -30.65 -13.03 37.29
C VAL A 63 -31.34 -12.30 38.44
N GLN A 64 -31.68 -11.02 38.24
CA GLN A 64 -32.38 -10.22 39.26
C GLN A 64 -33.79 -10.74 39.51
N ALA A 65 -34.54 -11.08 38.46
CA ALA A 65 -35.89 -11.63 38.58
C ALA A 65 -35.91 -12.98 39.31
N ALA A 66 -34.99 -13.90 38.98
CA ALA A 66 -34.86 -15.18 39.66
C ALA A 66 -34.48 -14.98 41.14
N SER A 67 -33.56 -14.05 41.44
CA SER A 67 -33.16 -13.72 42.80
C SER A 67 -34.31 -13.14 43.64
N ALA A 68 -35.10 -12.23 43.07
CA ALA A 68 -36.26 -11.64 43.73
C ALA A 68 -37.34 -12.69 44.03
N ARG A 69 -37.62 -13.60 43.08
CA ARG A 69 -38.57 -14.70 43.27
C ARG A 69 -38.11 -15.69 44.35
N LEU A 70 -36.82 -16.00 44.37
CA LEU A 70 -36.25 -16.89 45.38
C LEU A 70 -36.36 -16.31 46.79
N GLN A 71 -36.29 -14.97 46.92
CA GLN A 71 -36.54 -14.28 48.19
C GLN A 71 -38.02 -14.28 48.60
N SER A 72 -38.96 -14.27 47.65
CA SER A 72 -40.41 -14.27 47.93
C SER A 72 -40.99 -15.66 48.23
N GLU A 73 -40.44 -16.73 47.64
CA GLU A 73 -40.95 -18.11 47.76
C GLU A 73 -40.43 -18.85 49.01
N GLN A 74 -40.44 -18.17 50.17
CA GLN A 74 -39.99 -18.77 51.44
C GLN A 74 -40.90 -19.96 51.83
N GLY A 75 -40.29 -21.14 51.97
CA GLY A 75 -40.96 -22.35 52.50
C GLY A 75 -41.35 -23.42 51.47
N ARG A 76 -41.02 -23.25 50.17
CA ARG A 76 -41.21 -24.28 49.14
C ARG A 76 -39.84 -24.73 48.56
N PRO A 77 -39.22 -25.77 49.12
CA PRO A 77 -37.84 -26.14 48.78
C PRO A 77 -37.66 -26.53 47.30
N GLU A 78 -38.65 -27.21 46.72
CA GLU A 78 -38.64 -27.62 45.31
C GLU A 78 -38.64 -26.43 44.35
N ILE A 79 -39.43 -25.39 44.65
CA ILE A 79 -39.48 -24.15 43.84
C ILE A 79 -38.18 -23.35 44.02
N ALA A 80 -37.66 -23.30 45.25
CA ALA A 80 -36.40 -22.62 45.53
C ALA A 80 -35.22 -23.25 44.79
N GLU A 81 -35.19 -24.59 44.64
CA GLU A 81 -34.15 -25.31 43.90
C GLU A 81 -34.19 -24.98 42.40
N VAL A 82 -35.38 -25.00 41.78
CA VAL A 82 -35.53 -24.63 40.36
C VAL A 82 -35.12 -23.17 40.13
N LEU A 83 -35.57 -22.24 40.98
CA LEU A 83 -35.19 -20.83 40.87
C LEU A 83 -33.69 -20.60 41.10
N ALA A 84 -33.06 -21.37 41.99
CA ALA A 84 -31.62 -21.33 42.20
C ALA A 84 -30.87 -21.81 40.95
N HIS A 85 -31.35 -22.88 40.32
CA HIS A 85 -30.80 -23.40 39.07
C HIS A 85 -30.95 -22.38 37.93
N ASP A 86 -32.14 -21.82 37.73
CA ASP A 86 -32.41 -20.78 36.72
C ASP A 86 -31.50 -19.56 36.91
N ARG A 87 -31.30 -19.13 38.16
CA ARG A 87 -30.38 -18.03 38.48
C ARG A 87 -28.94 -18.37 38.10
N THR A 88 -28.49 -19.59 38.39
CA THR A 88 -27.14 -20.04 38.03
C THR A 88 -26.96 -20.05 36.51
N LEU A 89 -27.91 -20.62 35.77
CA LEU A 89 -27.88 -20.62 34.30
C LEU A 89 -27.84 -19.20 33.70
N ALA A 90 -28.65 -18.29 34.25
CA ALA A 90 -28.66 -16.89 33.81
C ALA A 90 -27.35 -16.17 34.14
N SER A 91 -26.75 -16.45 35.31
CA SER A 91 -25.45 -15.92 35.72
C SER A 91 -24.31 -16.43 34.84
N ASP A 92 -24.28 -17.72 34.53
CA ASP A 92 -23.29 -18.31 33.63
C ASP A 92 -23.38 -17.70 32.22
N ARG A 93 -24.61 -17.48 31.74
CA ARG A 93 -24.87 -16.77 30.49
C ARG A 93 -24.40 -15.32 30.53
N GLU A 94 -24.64 -14.59 31.62
CA GLU A 94 -24.14 -13.23 31.80
C GLU A 94 -22.61 -13.20 31.72
N GLN A 95 -21.92 -14.09 32.43
CA GLN A 95 -20.46 -14.17 32.42
C GLN A 95 -19.91 -14.47 31.01
N ALA A 96 -20.53 -15.41 30.29
CA ALA A 96 -20.16 -15.72 28.92
C ALA A 96 -20.34 -14.52 27.97
N LEU A 97 -21.44 -13.77 28.12
CA LEU A 97 -21.71 -12.57 27.33
C LEU A 97 -20.72 -11.43 27.64
N GLU A 98 -20.33 -11.25 28.91
CA GLU A 98 -19.32 -10.25 29.28
C GLU A 98 -17.94 -10.61 28.70
N ALA A 99 -17.58 -11.89 28.71
CA ALA A 99 -16.36 -12.37 28.06
C ALA A 99 -16.40 -12.12 26.54
N GLN A 100 -17.53 -12.43 25.89
CA GLN A 100 -17.72 -12.18 24.46
C GLN A 100 -17.64 -10.68 24.13
N ARG A 101 -18.26 -9.82 24.96
CA ARG A 101 -18.21 -8.36 24.82
C ARG A 101 -16.78 -7.83 24.90
N SER A 102 -15.98 -8.34 25.84
CA SER A 102 -14.57 -7.99 25.99
C SER A 102 -13.76 -8.34 24.74
N THR A 103 -13.94 -9.56 24.21
CA THR A 103 -13.28 -10.00 22.96
C THR A 103 -13.66 -9.10 21.78
N ILE A 104 -14.96 -8.82 21.60
CA ILE A 104 -15.42 -7.94 20.51
C ILE A 104 -14.81 -6.53 20.63
N ALA A 105 -14.68 -6.00 21.84
CA ALA A 105 -14.04 -4.71 22.06
C ALA A 105 -12.56 -4.72 21.66
N ALA A 106 -11.81 -5.74 22.06
CA ALA A 106 -10.41 -5.91 21.68
C ALA A 106 -10.24 -6.06 20.16
N ASP A 107 -11.10 -6.85 19.51
CA ASP A 107 -11.08 -7.02 18.05
C ASP A 107 -11.38 -5.71 17.32
N ALA A 108 -12.36 -4.93 17.80
CA ALA A 108 -12.71 -3.64 17.22
C ALA A 108 -11.58 -2.60 17.35
N GLU A 109 -10.89 -2.57 18.49
CA GLU A 109 -9.69 -1.76 18.69
C GLU A 109 -8.56 -2.17 17.73
N GLY A 110 -8.31 -3.48 17.61
CA GLY A 110 -7.32 -4.02 16.68
C GLY A 110 -7.61 -3.63 15.22
N LEU A 111 -8.86 -3.78 14.76
CA LEU A 111 -9.23 -3.36 13.40
C LEU A 111 -9.07 -1.85 13.19
N THR A 112 -9.42 -1.04 14.19
CA THR A 112 -9.28 0.41 14.11
C THR A 112 -7.82 0.83 13.93
N GLU A 113 -6.90 0.18 14.66
CA GLU A 113 -5.47 0.45 14.53
C GLU A 113 -4.92 0.04 13.16
N VAL A 114 -5.34 -1.12 12.64
CA VAL A 114 -4.96 -1.56 11.28
C VAL A 114 -5.47 -0.58 10.22
N ILE A 115 -6.70 -0.06 10.35
CA ILE A 115 -7.26 0.93 9.43
C ILE A 115 -6.41 2.21 9.43
N LYS A 116 -6.09 2.75 10.62
CA LYS A 116 -5.25 3.95 10.74
C LYS A 116 -3.88 3.77 10.09
N ARG A 117 -3.24 2.62 10.34
CA ARG A 117 -1.95 2.30 9.73
C ARG A 117 -2.05 2.24 8.21
N LEU A 118 -3.06 1.57 7.69
CA LEU A 118 -3.30 1.45 6.25
C LEU A 118 -3.53 2.82 5.60
N GLU A 119 -4.26 3.72 6.25
CA GLU A 119 -4.50 5.09 5.78
C GLU A 119 -3.22 5.91 5.75
N SER A 120 -2.39 5.80 6.79
CA SER A 120 -1.06 6.44 6.87
C SER A 120 -0.13 5.94 5.76
N GLU A 121 -0.04 4.62 5.57
CA GLU A 121 0.76 4.01 4.50
C GLU A 121 0.26 4.44 3.11
N ALA A 122 -1.07 4.53 2.92
CA ALA A 122 -1.64 4.95 1.65
C ALA A 122 -1.34 6.43 1.37
N GLU A 123 -1.34 7.27 2.39
CA GLU A 123 -0.99 8.68 2.28
C GLU A 123 0.49 8.88 1.93
N LEU A 124 1.39 8.13 2.56
CA LEU A 124 2.80 8.11 2.18
C LEU A 124 2.97 7.70 0.72
N LEU A 125 2.28 6.63 0.29
CA LEU A 125 2.35 6.14 -1.07
C LEU A 125 1.82 7.14 -2.11
N ARG A 126 0.80 7.95 -1.77
CA ARG A 126 0.33 9.05 -2.64
C ARG A 126 1.38 10.14 -2.80
N ARG A 127 2.10 10.48 -1.74
CA ARG A 127 3.20 11.46 -1.78
C ARG A 127 4.35 10.95 -2.64
N GLU A 128 4.73 9.70 -2.47
CA GLU A 128 5.74 9.03 -3.30
C GLU A 128 5.32 9.00 -4.77
N ARG A 129 4.07 8.63 -5.06
CA ARG A 129 3.50 8.64 -6.42
C ARG A 129 3.55 10.03 -7.04
N THR A 130 3.25 11.07 -6.27
CA THR A 130 3.30 12.47 -6.72
C THR A 130 4.74 12.91 -7.01
N ALA A 131 5.69 12.56 -6.14
CA ALA A 131 7.11 12.83 -6.34
C ALA A 131 7.65 12.11 -7.59
N ALA A 132 7.30 10.82 -7.77
CA ALA A 132 7.66 10.04 -8.94
C ALA A 132 7.08 10.63 -10.23
N ALA A 133 5.83 11.09 -10.21
CA ALA A 133 5.22 11.76 -11.36
C ALA A 133 5.95 13.06 -11.73
N ALA A 134 6.34 13.87 -10.73
CA ALA A 134 7.12 15.08 -10.95
C ALA A 134 8.51 14.79 -11.55
N GLN A 135 9.19 13.76 -11.04
CA GLN A 135 10.49 13.31 -11.57
C GLN A 135 10.38 12.81 -13.02
N LEU A 136 9.34 12.02 -13.34
CA LEU A 136 9.09 11.56 -14.71
C LEU A 136 8.78 12.73 -15.66
N ALA A 137 8.01 13.71 -15.21
CA ALA A 137 7.72 14.92 -15.98
C ALA A 137 9.00 15.76 -16.22
N ALA A 138 9.82 15.97 -15.19
CA ALA A 138 11.09 16.68 -15.30
C ALA A 138 12.07 15.95 -16.26
N GLY A 139 12.17 14.62 -16.15
CA GLY A 139 12.95 13.80 -17.07
C GLY A 139 12.48 13.95 -18.52
N ARG A 140 11.16 13.89 -18.76
CA ARG A 140 10.58 14.13 -20.10
C ARG A 140 10.87 15.54 -20.62
N ALA A 141 10.80 16.57 -19.78
CA ALA A 141 11.12 17.94 -20.16
C ALA A 141 12.60 18.09 -20.54
N LEU A 142 13.52 17.49 -19.75
CA LEU A 142 14.95 17.49 -20.04
C LEU A 142 15.27 16.73 -21.33
N SER A 143 14.65 15.57 -21.57
CA SER A 143 14.79 14.84 -22.82
C SER A 143 14.24 15.62 -24.02
N ALA A 144 13.08 16.27 -23.87
CA ALA A 144 12.52 17.11 -24.92
C ALA A 144 13.41 18.34 -25.21
N SER A 145 13.98 18.97 -24.18
CA SER A 145 14.92 20.08 -24.38
C SER A 145 16.24 19.63 -25.00
N ALA A 146 16.74 18.42 -24.68
CA ALA A 146 17.93 17.87 -25.33
C ALA A 146 17.70 17.64 -26.84
N VAL A 147 16.52 17.13 -27.21
CA VAL A 147 16.12 16.95 -28.62
C VAL A 147 15.95 18.29 -29.34
N ILE A 148 15.53 19.35 -28.65
CA ILE A 148 15.39 20.71 -29.22
C ILE A 148 16.74 21.45 -29.28
N ALA A 149 17.64 21.20 -28.33
CA ALA A 149 18.96 21.84 -28.25
C ALA A 149 19.98 21.24 -29.23
N GLU A 150 19.72 20.08 -29.82
CA GLU A 150 20.44 19.60 -31.00
C GLU A 150 19.96 20.38 -32.24
N ASP A 151 20.38 21.64 -32.42
CA ASP A 151 20.33 22.26 -33.76
C ASP A 151 21.33 21.47 -34.63
N PRO A 152 20.89 20.75 -35.67
CA PRO A 152 21.78 19.98 -36.52
C PRO A 152 22.89 20.85 -37.14
N ARG A 153 22.71 22.16 -37.28
CA ARG A 153 23.76 23.08 -37.76
C ARG A 153 24.83 23.33 -36.70
N GLU A 154 24.46 23.43 -35.42
CA GLU A 154 25.42 23.61 -34.33
C GLU A 154 26.21 22.33 -34.06
N VAL A 155 25.55 21.16 -34.14
CA VAL A 155 26.22 19.86 -34.05
C VAL A 155 27.23 19.68 -35.19
N LEU A 156 26.83 19.98 -36.44
CA LEU A 156 27.73 19.92 -37.59
C LEU A 156 28.86 20.95 -37.53
N ALA A 157 28.61 22.15 -36.99
CA ALA A 157 29.65 23.17 -36.79
C ALA A 157 30.68 22.72 -35.74
N LEU A 158 30.22 22.07 -34.66
CA LEU A 158 31.08 21.51 -33.62
C LEU A 158 31.92 20.33 -34.13
N GLU A 159 31.32 19.43 -34.91
CA GLU A 159 32.03 18.32 -35.57
C GLU A 159 33.11 18.85 -36.52
N ARG A 160 32.78 19.86 -37.34
CA ARG A 160 33.75 20.49 -38.24
C ARG A 160 34.88 21.21 -37.50
N ALA A 161 34.56 21.90 -36.42
CA ALA A 161 35.58 22.52 -35.56
C ALA A 161 36.51 21.46 -34.93
N ARG A 162 35.97 20.30 -34.55
CA ARG A 162 36.75 19.18 -34.03
C ARG A 162 37.65 18.55 -35.09
N GLU A 163 37.15 18.34 -36.30
CA GLU A 163 37.96 17.87 -37.44
C GLU A 163 39.09 18.84 -37.78
N ASP A 164 38.84 20.15 -37.72
CA ASP A 164 39.85 21.16 -38.00
C ASP A 164 40.94 21.20 -36.92
N VAL A 165 40.59 20.98 -35.64
CA VAL A 165 41.56 20.81 -34.55
C VAL A 165 42.40 19.54 -34.73
N GLU A 166 41.77 18.42 -35.08
CA GLU A 166 42.47 17.15 -35.34
C GLU A 166 43.42 17.27 -36.53
N ARG A 167 42.98 17.95 -37.61
CA ARG A 167 43.83 18.26 -38.77
C ARG A 167 45.00 19.15 -38.40
N ALA A 168 44.79 20.18 -37.57
CA ALA A 168 45.87 21.03 -37.08
C ALA A 168 46.89 20.24 -36.23
N HIS A 169 46.41 19.29 -35.42
CA HIS A 169 47.29 18.42 -34.62
C HIS A 169 48.12 17.48 -35.51
N ALA A 170 47.50 16.85 -36.51
CA ALA A 170 48.18 16.00 -37.47
C ALA A 170 49.26 16.78 -38.26
N LEU A 171 48.94 18.01 -38.70
CA LEU A 171 49.91 18.88 -39.37
C LEU A 171 51.07 19.27 -38.45
N ALA A 172 50.79 19.63 -37.20
CA ALA A 172 51.84 19.93 -36.21
C ALA A 172 52.73 18.71 -35.92
N GLN A 173 52.17 17.50 -35.93
CA GLN A 173 52.95 16.28 -35.80
C GLN A 173 53.89 16.06 -37.02
N ILE A 174 53.38 16.19 -38.24
CA ILE A 174 54.19 16.07 -39.46
C ILE A 174 55.33 17.10 -39.46
N CYS A 175 55.05 18.37 -39.12
CA CYS A 175 56.09 19.40 -39.02
C CYS A 175 57.18 19.07 -37.98
N ARG A 176 56.81 18.52 -36.82
CA ARG A 176 57.78 18.08 -35.80
C ARG A 176 58.64 16.93 -36.31
N GLU A 177 58.04 15.96 -36.99
CA GLU A 177 58.76 14.84 -37.60
C GLU A 177 59.71 15.30 -38.72
N ASP A 178 59.30 16.25 -39.56
CA ASP A 178 60.13 16.81 -40.63
C ASP A 178 61.32 17.61 -40.09
N LEU A 179 61.11 18.42 -39.04
CA LEU A 179 62.22 19.13 -38.36
C LEU A 179 63.19 18.13 -37.71
N ALA A 180 62.70 17.07 -37.09
CA ALA A 180 63.53 16.00 -36.52
C ALA A 180 64.25 15.16 -37.58
N ARG A 181 63.73 15.08 -38.81
CA ARG A 181 64.38 14.43 -39.95
C ARG A 181 65.41 15.33 -40.63
N ARG A 182 65.19 16.65 -40.70
CA ARG A 182 66.11 17.64 -41.31
C ARG A 182 67.23 18.11 -40.38
N GLY A 183 67.09 17.92 -39.07
CA GLY A 183 68.14 18.15 -38.08
C GLY A 183 69.09 16.97 -37.86
N ARG A 184 69.02 15.95 -38.72
CA ARG A 184 69.98 14.83 -38.80
C ARG A 184 70.80 14.93 -40.07
#